data_AF-A0A3G1A7G0-F1
#
_entry.id   AF-A0A3G1A7G0-F1
#
_cell.length_a   1.000
_cell.length_b   1.000
_cell.length_c   1.000
_cell.angle_alpha   90.00
_cell.angle_beta   90.00
_cell.angle_gamma   90.00
#
_symmetry.space_group_name_H-M   'P 1'
#
loop_
_entity.id
_entity.type
_entity.pdbx_description
1 polymer ?
#
loop_
_entity_poly.entity_id
_entity_poly.type
_entity_poly.pdbx_seq_one_letter_code
_entity_poly.pdbx_strand_id
1 'polypeptide(L)'
;MFTSKAGLYSWDESGEKVIVAFSSLSLEEVLGENAEIRIIGSKEGSDLVVEKVILSRGGVREEVDPKTLEGWFKYIEQSEVAKK
;
A
#
# COMPACT_ATOMS: atom_id res chain seq x y z
N MET A 1 -9.19 9.41 13.50
CA MET A 1 -10.41 9.23 12.69
C MET A 1 -9.98 8.40 11.49
N PHE A 2 -10.25 7.08 11.50
CA PHE A 2 -9.86 6.17 10.42
C PHE A 2 -10.72 6.45 9.20
N THR A 3 -10.14 7.01 8.15
CA THR A 3 -10.83 7.16 6.85
C THR A 3 -10.44 5.97 5.97
N SER A 4 -11.12 4.86 6.19
CA SER A 4 -11.18 3.75 5.25
C SER A 4 -11.93 4.19 4.00
N LYS A 5 -11.27 4.76 2.97
CA LYS A 5 -11.90 4.68 1.63
C LYS A 5 -11.72 3.23 1.16
N ALA A 6 -12.85 2.56 0.99
CA ALA A 6 -12.98 1.26 0.33
C ALA A 6 -12.45 -0.01 1.06
N GLY A 7 -11.87 0.08 2.26
CA GLY A 7 -11.45 -1.13 3.01
C GLY A 7 -10.26 -1.89 2.42
N LEU A 8 -9.58 -1.29 1.43
CA LEU A 8 -8.43 -1.87 0.73
C LEU A 8 -7.10 -1.39 1.30
N TYR A 9 -7.13 -0.28 2.06
CA TYR A 9 -5.98 0.20 2.79
C TYR A 9 -6.32 0.42 4.26
N SER A 10 -5.36 0.10 5.13
CA SER A 10 -5.33 0.51 6.52
C SER A 10 -4.27 1.59 6.68
N TRP A 11 -4.59 2.60 7.49
CA TRP A 11 -3.75 3.74 7.74
C TRP A 11 -3.58 3.89 9.24
N ASP A 12 -2.35 3.68 9.72
CA ASP A 12 -1.98 3.77 11.13
C ASP A 12 -0.99 4.93 11.31
N GLU A 13 -1.36 5.92 12.12
CA GLU A 13 -0.50 7.05 12.47
C GLU A 13 -0.10 6.96 13.93
N SER A 14 1.20 7.00 14.20
CA SER A 14 1.75 7.02 15.55
C SER A 14 2.84 8.09 15.65
N GLY A 15 2.45 9.26 16.17
CA GLY A 15 3.31 10.44 16.20
C GLY A 15 3.60 10.95 14.79
N GLU A 16 4.88 11.06 14.43
CA GLU A 16 5.33 11.44 13.08
C GLU A 16 5.37 10.26 12.11
N LYS A 17 5.26 9.02 12.63
CA LYS A 17 5.32 7.81 11.81
C LYS A 17 3.96 7.46 11.25
N VAL A 18 3.95 7.12 9.96
CA VAL A 18 2.77 6.67 9.23
C VAL A 18 3.05 5.29 8.66
N ILE A 19 2.10 4.38 8.84
CA ILE A 19 2.11 3.05 8.24
C ILE A 19 0.82 2.90 7.43
N VAL A 20 0.99 2.66 6.14
CA VAL A 20 -0.11 2.37 5.22
C VAL A 20 0.02 0.92 4.77
N ALA A 21 -0.94 0.06 5.10
CA ALA A 21 -0.98 -1.28 4.54
C ALA A 21 -2.07 -1.35 3.47
N PHE A 22 -1.79 -2.04 2.36
CA PHE A 22 -2.70 -2.22 1.25
C PHE A 22 -2.76 -3.69 0.88
N SER A 23 -3.97 -4.24 0.82
CA SER A 23 -4.24 -5.60 0.35
C SER A 23 -5.56 -5.62 -0.43
N SER A 24 -5.58 -6.32 -1.55
CA SER A 24 -6.79 -6.50 -2.37
C SER A 24 -6.69 -7.73 -3.24
N LEU A 25 -7.83 -8.29 -3.65
CA LEU A 25 -7.86 -9.41 -4.60
C LEU A 25 -7.15 -9.07 -5.91
N SER A 26 -7.32 -7.85 -6.42
CA SER A 26 -6.64 -7.37 -7.63
C SER A 26 -5.11 -7.32 -7.44
N LEU A 27 -4.64 -7.04 -6.22
CA LEU A 27 -3.20 -7.10 -5.91
C LEU A 27 -2.69 -8.53 -5.91
N GLU A 28 -3.48 -9.46 -5.38
CA GLU A 28 -3.12 -10.88 -5.36
C GLU A 28 -3.01 -11.46 -6.77
N GLU A 29 -3.89 -11.04 -7.68
CA GLU A 29 -3.82 -11.44 -9.10
C GLU A 29 -2.51 -10.96 -9.79
N VAL A 30 -1.90 -9.88 -9.30
CA VAL A 30 -0.71 -9.26 -9.93
C VAL A 30 0.58 -9.68 -9.24
N LEU A 31 0.61 -9.65 -7.91
CA LEU A 31 1.81 -9.83 -7.10
C LEU A 31 1.90 -11.23 -6.46
N GLY A 32 0.81 -12.00 -6.48
CA GLY A 32 0.71 -13.37 -5.97
C GLY A 32 -0.22 -13.49 -4.76
N GLU A 33 -0.59 -14.72 -4.42
CA GLU A 33 -1.53 -15.02 -3.32
C GLU A 33 -1.12 -14.37 -1.99
N ASN A 34 -2.12 -13.82 -1.27
CA ASN A 34 -1.94 -13.11 -0.01
C ASN A 34 -0.95 -11.93 -0.10
N ALA A 35 -0.89 -11.26 -1.26
CA ALA A 35 -0.08 -10.07 -1.42
C ALA A 35 -0.56 -8.92 -0.51
N GLU A 36 0.38 -8.31 0.21
CA GLU A 36 0.16 -7.13 1.04
C GLU A 36 1.34 -6.17 0.87
N ILE A 37 1.06 -4.92 0.54
CA ILE A 37 2.05 -3.85 0.49
C ILE A 37 1.96 -3.08 1.81
N ARG A 38 3.09 -2.87 2.49
CA ARG A 38 3.19 -1.93 3.61
C ARG A 38 4.14 -0.81 3.27
N ILE A 39 3.65 0.42 3.38
CA ILE A 39 4.40 1.64 3.22
C ILE A 39 4.64 2.18 4.62
N ILE A 40 5.90 2.39 4.97
CA ILE A 40 6.32 3.00 6.21
C ILE A 40 6.95 4.33 5.84
N GLY A 41 6.50 5.38 6.48
CA GLY A 41 7.00 6.71 6.23
C GLY A 41 6.81 7.62 7.42
N SER A 42 7.15 8.88 7.20
CA SER A 42 6.97 9.96 8.14
C SER A 42 6.11 11.06 7.52
N LYS A 43 5.36 11.77 8.35
CA LYS A 43 4.49 12.87 7.92
C LYS A 43 5.26 14.17 8.02
N GLU A 44 5.58 14.77 6.87
CA GLU A 44 6.15 16.12 6.80
C GLU A 44 5.04 17.10 6.38
N GLY A 45 4.38 17.70 7.38
CA GLY A 45 3.26 18.62 7.15
C GLY A 45 2.01 17.90 6.60
N SER A 46 1.70 18.16 5.33
CA SER A 46 0.58 17.51 4.63
C SER A 46 1.03 16.34 3.75
N ASP A 47 2.34 16.15 3.59
CA ASP A 47 2.92 15.15 2.71
C ASP A 47 3.36 13.91 3.50
N LEU A 48 3.20 12.74 2.86
CA LEU A 48 3.75 11.48 3.35
C LEU A 48 5.11 11.26 2.68
N VAL A 49 6.17 11.26 3.48
CA VAL A 49 7.52 10.92 3.04
C VAL A 49 7.71 9.43 3.22
N VAL A 50 7.78 8.72 2.09
CA VAL A 50 7.96 7.27 2.09
C VAL A 50 9.42 6.93 2.43
N GLU A 51 9.62 6.24 3.54
CA GLU A 51 10.94 5.79 3.99
C GLU A 51 11.23 4.37 3.53
N LYS A 52 10.21 3.50 3.58
CA LYS A 52 10.37 2.07 3.32
C LYS A 52 9.08 1.47 2.79
N VAL A 53 9.23 0.52 1.87
CA VAL A 53 8.12 -0.25 1.33
C VAL A 53 8.41 -1.73 1.46
N ILE A 54 7.46 -2.47 1.98
CA ILE A 54 7.56 -3.91 2.20
C ILE A 54 6.44 -4.56 1.40
N LEU A 55 6.79 -5.42 0.45
CA LEU A 55 5.85 -6.33 -0.19
C LEU A 55 5.89 -7.66 0.56
N SER A 56 4.73 -8.13 1.01
CA SER A 56 4.54 -9.47 1.53
C SER A 56 3.77 -10.28 0.50
N ARG A 57 4.22 -11.49 0.15
CA ARG A 57 3.50 -12.41 -0.75
C ARG A 57 3.87 -13.86 -0.42
N GLY A 58 2.89 -14.76 -0.37
CA GLY A 58 3.14 -16.17 -0.07
C GLY A 58 3.95 -16.44 1.22
N GLY A 59 3.82 -15.57 2.22
CA GLY A 59 4.58 -15.64 3.48
C GLY A 59 6.01 -15.08 3.44
N VAL A 60 6.51 -14.65 2.29
CA VAL A 60 7.80 -13.97 2.13
C VAL A 60 7.60 -12.45 2.25
N ARG A 61 8.54 -11.76 2.89
CA ARG A 61 8.59 -10.29 2.96
C ARG A 61 9.84 -9.79 2.27
N GLU A 62 9.66 -8.88 1.31
CA GLU A 62 10.74 -8.24 0.58
C GLU A 62 10.60 -6.72 0.67
N GLU A 63 11.73 -6.03 0.84
CA GLU A 63 11.77 -4.58 0.75
C GLU A 63 11.91 -4.19 -0.71
N VAL A 64 11.08 -3.24 -1.15
CA VAL A 64 10.98 -2.84 -2.55
C VAL A 64 11.19 -1.34 -2.69
N ASP A 65 11.74 -0.93 -3.83
CA ASP A 65 11.96 0.49 -4.10
C ASP A 65 10.60 1.22 -4.18
N PRO A 66 10.44 2.38 -3.51
CA PRO A 66 9.22 3.19 -3.57
C PRO A 66 8.74 3.52 -4.98
N LYS A 67 9.64 3.63 -5.98
CA LYS A 67 9.26 3.86 -7.38
C LYS A 67 8.42 2.73 -7.96
N THR A 68 8.57 1.51 -7.43
CA THR A 68 7.78 0.34 -7.83
C THR A 68 6.32 0.49 -7.40
N LEU A 69 6.05 1.21 -6.30
CA LEU A 69 4.68 1.48 -5.83
C LEU A 69 3.87 2.25 -6.86
N GLU A 70 4.44 3.25 -7.54
CA GLU A 70 3.71 4.07 -8.50
C GLU A 70 3.12 3.21 -9.63
N GLY A 71 3.85 2.18 -10.08
CA GLY A 71 3.39 1.24 -11.07
C GLY A 71 2.21 0.39 -10.56
N TRP A 72 2.30 -0.08 -9.32
CA TRP A 72 1.24 -0.88 -8.69
C TRP A 72 0.00 -0.05 -8.39
N PHE A 73 0.15 1.16 -7.84
CA PHE A 73 -0.97 2.06 -7.57
C PHE A 73 -1.75 2.40 -8.84
N LYS A 74 -1.05 2.74 -9.93
CA LYS A 74 -1.71 2.98 -11.22
C LYS A 74 -2.50 1.76 -11.69
N TYR A 75 -1.94 0.56 -11.54
CA TYR A 75 -2.61 -0.67 -11.93
C TYR A 75 -3.85 -0.94 -11.05
N ILE A 76 -3.73 -0.77 -9.73
CA ILE A 76 -4.80 -0.94 -8.75
C ILE A 76 -5.93 0.05 -9.05
N GLU A 77 -5.63 1.34 -9.15
CA GLU A 77 -6.62 2.39 -9.43
C GLU A 77 -7.36 2.12 -10.73
N GLN A 78 -6.66 1.72 -11.80
CA GLN A 78 -7.30 1.37 -13.07
C GLN A 78 -8.20 0.14 -12.95
N SER A 79 -7.76 -0.89 -12.23
CA SER A 79 -8.52 -2.14 -12.06
C SER A 79 -9.76 -1.97 -11.19
N GLU A 80 -9.69 -1.07 -10.20
CA GLU A 80 -10.81 -0.70 -9.35
C GLU A 80 -11.84 0.19 -10.06
N VAL A 81 -11.37 1.15 -10.85
CA VAL A 81 -12.23 2.02 -11.66
C VAL A 81 -12.94 1.23 -12.76
N ALA A 82 -12.32 0.19 -13.31
CA ALA A 82 -12.91 -0.65 -14.34
C ALA A 82 -14.01 -1.61 -13.82
N LYS A 83 -14.11 -1.84 -12.51
CA LYS A 83 -15.14 -2.70 -11.89
C LYS A 83 -16.40 -1.94 -11.44
N LYS A 84 -16.51 -0.64 -11.76
CA LYS A 84 -17.67 0.22 -11.44
C LYS A 84 -18.51 0.51 -12.67
#